data_AF-A0AAV6A0I5-F1
#
_entry.id   AF-A0AAV6A0I5-F1
#
_cell.length_a   1.000
_cell.length_b   1.000
_cell.length_c   1.000
_cell.angle_alpha   90.00
_cell.angle_beta   90.00
_cell.angle_gamma   90.00
#
_symmetry.space_group_name_H-M   'P 1'
#
loop_
_entity.id
_entity.type
_entity.pdbx_description
1 polymer ?
#
loop_
_entity_poly.entity_id
_entity_poly.type
_entity_poly.pdbx_seq_one_letter_code
_entity_poly.pdbx_strand_id
1 'polypeptide(L)'
;MLPPAAFARHDESPDDVFYSVPRKVVHIDDDAIAALGRLYAEVLPGGGRLLDVMSSWRSHLPDEVPFGEVVGLGMNAEEMADNPQLTRFVVHDLNRDPRLPFLPQTFDG
;
A
#
# COMPACT_ATOMS: atom_id res chain seq x y z
N MET A 1 -7.60 -21.02 -27.07
CA MET A 1 -6.72 -19.86 -26.79
C MET A 1 -7.59 -18.61 -26.82
N LEU A 2 -7.45 -17.71 -25.86
CA LEU A 2 -8.22 -16.45 -25.85
C LEU A 2 -7.68 -15.46 -26.90
N PRO A 3 -8.52 -14.60 -27.48
CA PRO A 3 -8.07 -13.58 -28.41
C PRO A 3 -7.21 -12.52 -27.69
N PRO A 4 -6.23 -11.88 -28.36
CA PRO A 4 -5.38 -10.85 -27.75
C PRO A 4 -6.17 -9.71 -27.07
N ALA A 5 -7.32 -9.33 -27.63
CA ALA A 5 -8.19 -8.30 -27.06
C ALA A 5 -8.74 -8.67 -25.66
N ALA A 6 -8.78 -9.94 -25.29
CA ALA A 6 -9.20 -10.36 -23.95
C ALA A 6 -8.16 -10.00 -22.86
N PHE A 7 -6.95 -9.57 -23.24
CA PHE A 7 -5.88 -9.16 -22.33
C PHE A 7 -5.65 -7.64 -22.34
N ALA A 8 -6.39 -6.88 -23.15
CA ALA A 8 -6.33 -5.42 -23.15
C ALA A 8 -7.04 -4.86 -21.91
N ARG A 9 -6.59 -3.72 -21.39
CA ARG A 9 -7.33 -3.04 -20.33
C ARG A 9 -8.65 -2.53 -20.90
N HIS A 10 -9.71 -2.57 -20.09
CA HIS A 10 -10.98 -1.95 -20.47
C HIS A 10 -10.88 -0.42 -20.52
N ASP A 11 -9.99 0.14 -19.70
CA ASP A 11 -9.68 1.56 -19.61
C ASP A 11 -8.17 1.76 -19.67
N GLU A 12 -7.68 2.43 -20.71
CA GLU A 12 -6.25 2.74 -20.91
C GLU A 12 -5.86 4.12 -20.33
N SER A 13 -6.78 4.79 -19.61
CA SER A 13 -6.47 6.07 -18.99
C SER A 13 -5.38 5.91 -17.91
N PRO A 14 -4.50 6.92 -17.77
CA PRO A 14 -3.48 6.90 -16.74
C PRO A 14 -4.10 6.87 -15.34
N ASP A 15 -3.49 6.10 -14.43
CA ASP A 15 -4.05 5.87 -13.11
C ASP A 15 -4.05 7.15 -12.24
N ASP A 16 -3.22 8.15 -12.52
CA ASP A 16 -3.23 9.44 -11.81
C ASP A 16 -4.60 10.14 -11.86
N VAL A 17 -5.35 9.96 -12.95
CA VAL A 17 -6.73 10.41 -13.09
C VAL A 17 -7.62 9.71 -12.07
N PHE A 18 -7.49 8.39 -11.92
CA PHE A 18 -8.27 7.61 -10.96
C PHE A 18 -7.97 8.02 -9.51
N TYR A 19 -6.70 8.26 -9.17
CA TYR A 19 -6.27 8.62 -7.81
C TYR A 19 -6.30 10.13 -7.50
N SER A 20 -6.78 10.96 -8.44
CA SER A 20 -6.90 12.41 -8.25
C SER A 20 -7.88 12.81 -7.14
N VAL A 21 -8.83 11.94 -6.79
CA VAL A 21 -9.82 12.16 -5.73
C VAL A 21 -9.60 11.12 -4.63
N PRO A 22 -9.44 11.53 -3.36
CA PRO A 22 -9.24 10.60 -2.25
C PRO A 22 -10.50 9.75 -2.01
N ARG A 23 -10.29 8.48 -1.69
CA ARG A 23 -11.31 7.49 -1.33
C ARG A 23 -10.95 6.86 0.01
N LYS A 24 -11.43 7.49 1.08
CA LYS A 24 -11.21 7.01 2.45
C LYS A 24 -12.21 5.91 2.82
N VAL A 25 -12.14 4.79 2.11
CA VAL A 25 -13.00 3.62 2.29
C VAL A 25 -12.15 2.43 2.71
N VAL A 26 -12.70 1.60 3.60
CA VAL A 26 -12.13 0.29 3.91
C VAL A 26 -12.75 -0.73 2.95
N HIS A 27 -11.93 -1.35 2.12
CA HIS A 27 -12.39 -2.21 1.02
C HIS A 27 -12.59 -3.68 1.41
N ILE A 28 -12.11 -4.09 2.59
CA ILE A 28 -12.22 -5.45 3.12
C ILE A 28 -13.02 -5.44 4.41
N ASP A 29 -13.68 -6.55 4.72
CA ASP A 29 -14.47 -6.69 5.95
C ASP A 29 -13.58 -6.88 7.20
N ASP A 30 -14.20 -6.73 8.37
CA ASP A 30 -13.51 -6.79 9.65
C ASP A 30 -12.84 -8.16 9.91
N ASP A 31 -13.42 -9.25 9.42
CA ASP A 31 -12.85 -10.59 9.58
C ASP A 31 -11.58 -10.76 8.75
N ALA A 32 -11.57 -10.23 7.52
CA ALA A 32 -10.39 -10.16 6.66
C ALA A 32 -9.30 -9.28 7.27
N ILE A 33 -9.65 -8.13 7.83
CA ILE A 33 -8.70 -7.24 8.55
C ILE A 33 -8.09 -7.98 9.74
N ALA A 34 -8.91 -8.65 10.54
CA ALA A 34 -8.44 -9.40 11.70
C ALA A 34 -7.52 -10.57 11.29
N ALA A 35 -7.84 -11.25 10.19
CA ALA A 35 -6.99 -12.30 9.64
C ALA A 35 -5.64 -11.75 9.16
N LEU A 36 -5.66 -10.61 8.47
CA LEU A 36 -4.47 -9.94 7.98
C LEU A 36 -3.57 -9.46 9.13
N GLY A 37 -4.16 -8.84 10.16
CA GLY A 37 -3.44 -8.41 11.36
C GLY A 37 -2.74 -9.58 12.06
N ARG A 38 -3.42 -10.73 12.22
CA ARG A 38 -2.80 -11.95 12.78
C ARG A 38 -1.63 -12.44 11.93
N LEU A 39 -1.80 -12.47 10.60
CA LEU A 39 -0.74 -12.88 9.68
C LEU A 39 0.46 -11.94 9.79
N TYR A 40 0.24 -10.63 9.74
CA TYR A 40 1.28 -9.62 9.85
C TYR A 40 2.01 -9.68 11.19
N ALA A 41 1.32 -9.96 12.29
CA ALA A 41 1.96 -10.15 13.59
C ALA A 41 2.89 -11.37 13.64
N GLU A 42 2.63 -12.38 12.81
CA GLU A 42 3.46 -13.59 12.71
C GLU A 42 4.67 -13.38 11.78
N VAL A 43 4.48 -12.70 10.65
CA VAL A 43 5.49 -12.67 9.57
C VAL A 43 6.33 -11.39 9.52
N LEU A 44 5.82 -10.26 10.03
CA LEU A 44 6.56 -9.00 9.97
C LEU A 44 7.44 -8.82 11.21
N PRO A 45 8.69 -8.34 11.04
CA PRO A 45 9.59 -8.17 12.16
C PRO A 45 9.17 -6.98 13.04
N GLY A 46 8.86 -7.25 14.31
CA GLY A 46 8.72 -6.21 15.32
C GLY A 46 9.99 -5.36 15.41
N GLY A 47 9.82 -4.04 15.56
CA GLY A 47 10.89 -3.04 15.53
C GLY A 47 11.52 -2.83 14.15
N GLY A 48 11.12 -3.58 13.13
CA GLY A 48 11.63 -3.49 11.77
C GLY A 48 11.13 -2.25 11.04
N ARG A 49 11.80 -1.96 9.92
CA ARG A 49 11.45 -0.90 8.99
C ARG A 49 10.65 -1.47 7.83
N LEU A 50 9.39 -1.08 7.71
CA LEU A 50 8.43 -1.66 6.77
C LEU A 50 8.16 -0.74 5.58
N LEU A 51 7.92 -1.35 4.41
CA LEU A 51 7.39 -0.67 3.24
C LEU A 51 5.97 -1.15 2.92
N ASP A 52 4.99 -0.28 3.16
CA ASP A 52 3.59 -0.50 2.75
C ASP A 52 3.40 -0.05 1.30
N VAL A 53 3.27 -1.01 0.38
CA VAL A 53 3.16 -0.77 -1.07
C VAL A 53 1.69 -0.75 -1.47
N MET A 54 1.31 0.23 -2.29
CA MET A 54 -0.10 0.57 -2.59
C MET A 54 -0.84 1.07 -1.35
N SER A 55 -0.12 1.79 -0.49
CA SER A 55 -0.65 2.35 0.74
C SER A 55 -1.72 3.42 0.46
N SER A 56 -2.61 3.56 1.43
CA SER A 56 -3.70 4.53 1.45
C SER A 56 -3.87 5.03 2.90
N TRP A 57 -5.08 5.41 3.32
CA TRP A 57 -5.42 5.92 4.65
C TRP A 57 -5.50 4.84 5.76
N ARG A 58 -5.35 3.57 5.39
CA ARG A 58 -5.28 2.40 6.28
C ARG A 58 -4.28 1.38 5.76
N SER A 59 -3.36 0.93 6.62
CA SER A 59 -2.38 -0.14 6.32
C SER A 59 -2.79 -1.50 6.89
N HIS A 60 -3.75 -1.54 7.82
CA HIS A 60 -4.21 -2.76 8.49
C HIS A 60 -3.10 -3.51 9.23
N LEU A 61 -2.07 -2.79 9.68
CA LEU A 61 -1.04 -3.36 10.54
C LEU A 61 -1.63 -3.66 11.93
N PRO A 62 -1.21 -4.74 12.61
CA PRO A 62 -1.67 -5.05 13.96
C PRO A 62 -1.14 -4.03 14.96
N ASP A 63 -2.02 -3.50 15.80
CA ASP A 63 -1.67 -2.45 16.77
C ASP A 63 -0.81 -2.99 17.93
N GLU A 64 -0.81 -4.30 18.16
CA GLU A 64 -0.07 -4.94 19.25
C GLU A 64 1.43 -5.11 18.94
N VAL A 65 1.82 -4.94 17.67
CA VAL A 65 3.21 -5.10 17.24
C VAL A 65 3.85 -3.73 17.04
N PRO A 66 4.83 -3.35 17.87
CA PRO A 66 5.54 -2.09 17.66
C PRO A 66 6.48 -2.24 16.47
N PHE A 67 6.19 -1.55 15.37
CA PHE A 67 7.11 -1.42 14.23
C PHE A 67 8.03 -0.20 14.42
N GLY A 68 9.25 -0.27 13.88
CA GLY A 68 10.24 0.79 14.05
C GLY A 68 9.95 2.00 13.17
N GLU A 69 9.73 1.76 11.88
CA GLU A 69 9.30 2.78 10.93
C GLU A 69 8.43 2.13 9.86
N VAL A 70 7.31 2.78 9.51
CA VAL A 70 6.42 2.33 8.43
C VAL A 70 6.39 3.40 7.35
N VAL A 71 6.78 3.04 6.14
CA VAL A 71 6.84 3.96 5.00
C VAL A 71 5.77 3.56 4.00
N GLY A 72 4.84 4.47 3.73
CA GLY A 72 3.83 4.25 2.70
C GLY A 72 4.33 4.65 1.32
N LEU A 73 4.04 3.83 0.32
CA LEU A 73 4.12 4.19 -1.09
C LEU A 73 2.73 4.04 -1.70
N GLY A 74 2.14 5.16 -2.12
CA GLY A 74 0.78 5.22 -2.63
C GLY A 74 0.61 6.30 -3.69
N MET A 75 -0.62 6.46 -4.16
CA MET A 75 -0.94 7.33 -5.30
C MET A 75 -1.70 8.61 -4.91
N ASN A 76 -2.29 8.65 -3.71
CA ASN A 76 -3.03 9.80 -3.22
C ASN A 76 -2.41 10.36 -1.93
N ALA A 77 -1.95 11.61 -1.98
CA ALA A 77 -1.27 12.26 -0.86
C ALA A 77 -2.19 12.51 0.36
N GLU A 78 -3.47 12.80 0.13
CA GLU A 78 -4.43 13.07 1.20
C GLU A 78 -4.81 11.80 1.96
N GLU A 79 -4.99 10.68 1.26
CA GLU A 79 -5.19 9.39 1.90
C GLU A 79 -3.99 9.01 2.78
N MET A 80 -2.77 9.10 2.25
CA MET A 80 -1.57 8.74 3.01
C MET A 80 -1.31 9.66 4.20
N ALA A 81 -1.63 10.96 4.08
CA ALA A 81 -1.52 11.90 5.21
C ALA A 81 -2.49 11.56 6.35
N ASP A 82 -3.62 10.94 6.05
CA ASP A 82 -4.62 10.51 7.03
C ASP A 82 -4.37 9.10 7.58
N ASN A 83 -3.29 8.41 7.17
CA ASN A 83 -2.94 7.10 7.67
C ASN A 83 -2.16 7.21 8.99
N PRO A 84 -2.74 6.83 10.14
CA PRO A 84 -2.08 6.96 11.43
C PRO A 84 -0.96 5.94 11.65
N GLN A 85 -0.88 4.90 10.81
CA GLN A 85 0.12 3.83 10.93
C GLN A 85 1.40 4.13 10.14
N LEU A 86 1.42 5.19 9.32
CA LEU A 86 2.60 5.59 8.56
C LEU A 86 3.47 6.57 9.36
N THR A 87 4.78 6.33 9.37
CA THR A 87 5.77 7.29 9.86
C THR A 87 6.03 8.40 8.84
N ARG A 88 6.04 8.04 7.55
CA ARG A 88 6.09 8.97 6.40
C ARG A 88 5.57 8.27 5.15
N PHE A 89 5.40 9.03 4.07
CA PHE A 89 4.97 8.46 2.79
C PHE A 89 5.65 9.09 1.57
N VAL A 90 5.54 8.40 0.43
CA VAL A 90 5.96 8.87 -0.90
C VAL A 90 4.81 8.66 -1.88
N VAL A 91 4.45 9.70 -2.64
CA VAL A 91 3.53 9.58 -3.78
C VAL A 91 4.31 9.08 -4.99
N HIS A 92 3.98 7.90 -5.48
CA HIS A 92 4.70 7.27 -6.59
C HIS A 92 3.80 6.33 -7.39
N ASP A 93 3.80 6.52 -8.71
CA ASP A 93 3.05 5.70 -9.66
C ASP A 93 3.94 4.59 -10.24
N LEU A 94 3.73 3.37 -9.74
CA LEU A 94 4.45 2.17 -10.18
C LEU A 94 4.04 1.69 -11.58
N ASN A 95 2.86 2.08 -12.06
CA ASN A 95 2.43 1.76 -13.44
C ASN A 95 3.16 2.66 -14.45
N ARG A 96 3.59 3.86 -14.03
CA ARG A 96 4.40 4.77 -14.84
C ARG A 96 5.91 4.55 -14.68
N ASP A 97 6.42 4.40 -13.46
CA ASP A 97 7.82 4.06 -13.17
C ASP A 97 7.86 2.90 -12.17
N PRO A 98 8.13 1.66 -12.62
CA PRO A 98 8.05 0.49 -11.74
C PRO A 98 9.22 0.39 -10.73
N ARG A 99 10.13 1.36 -10.71
CA ARG A 99 11.30 1.35 -9.83
C ARG A 99 10.93 1.98 -8.49
N LEU A 100 11.04 1.18 -7.43
CA LEU A 100 10.90 1.69 -6.07
C LEU A 100 11.91 2.83 -5.81
N PRO A 101 11.47 3.98 -5.27
CA PRO A 101 12.33 5.14 -5.02
C PRO A 101 13.16 5.00 -3.74
N PHE A 102 13.67 3.80 -3.47
CA PHE A 102 14.41 3.46 -2.27
C PHE A 102 15.68 2.68 -2.61
N LEU A 103 16.68 2.73 -1.73
CA LEU A 103 17.87 1.90 -1.88
C LEU A 103 17.52 0.41 -1.67
N PRO A 104 18.27 -0.52 -2.28
CA PRO A 104 18.11 -1.94 -1.97
C PRO A 104 18.34 -2.24 -0.48
N GLN A 105 17.67 -3.26 0.06
CA GLN A 105 17.84 -3.74 1.45
C GLN A 105 17.60 -2.66 2.51
N THR A 106 16.67 -1.75 2.21
CA THR A 106 16.29 -0.61 3.06
C THR A 106 15.23 -0.97 4.10
N PHE A 107 14.47 -2.05 3.85
CA PHE A 107 13.30 -2.48 4.60
C PHE A 107 13.44 -3.95 5.00
N ASP A 108 12.87 -4.30 6.14
CA ASP A 108 12.93 -5.62 6.77
C ASP A 108 11.64 -6.45 6.53
N GLY A 109 10.60 -5.81 5.99
CA GLY A 109 9.29 -6.40 5.68
C GLY A 109 8.47 -5.54 4.74
#